data_AF-A0AAE9E5M9-F1
#
_entry.id   AF-A0AAE9E5M9-F1
#
_cell.length_a   1.000
_cell.length_b   1.000
_cell.length_c   1.000
_cell.angle_alpha   90.00
_cell.angle_beta   90.00
_cell.angle_gamma   90.00
#
_symmetry.space_group_name_H-M   'P 1'
#
loop_
_entity.id
_entity.type
_entity.pdbx_description
1 polymer ?
#
loop_
_entity_poly.entity_id
_entity_poly.type
_entity_poly.pdbx_seq_one_letter_code
_entity_poly.pdbx_strand_id
1 'polypeptide(L)'
;MSPTEQLALIKKSNADREIRDLLRQCLISAMNFESSSKESLEKSKTLVRKAGDTCEISSRSAAFTAASAMKLKKWNDVDEMLQMATYCPPAITSSIRVKSLAEQSKFNEALAELEKVLMFEEEVFSTGNYSISDEALDALCDAIKAEPESTEKMKRFRNLQRLVTKYGRRTDKSIEDLLFSPIRLENSVPEAEKVDPEFMKSQKFQDFVKQIPYLKDEKLKL
;
A
#
# COMPACT_ATOMS: atom_id res chain seq x y z
N MET A 1 5.83 19.72 6.66
CA MET A 1 6.00 20.46 5.39
C MET A 1 4.61 20.74 4.86
N SER A 2 4.29 21.98 4.52
CA SER A 2 2.94 22.35 4.06
C SER A 2 2.65 21.79 2.65
N PRO A 3 1.39 21.54 2.27
CA PRO A 3 1.06 21.13 0.91
C PRO A 3 1.54 22.12 -0.16
N THR A 4 1.59 23.41 0.17
CA THR A 4 2.10 24.47 -0.72
C THR A 4 3.61 24.33 -0.96
N GLU A 5 4.38 24.00 0.09
CA GLU A 5 5.81 23.70 -0.03
C GLU A 5 6.06 22.45 -0.88
N GLN A 6 5.26 21.39 -0.68
CA GLN A 6 5.36 20.17 -1.48
C GLN A 6 5.03 20.41 -2.97
N LEU A 7 4.00 21.20 -3.27
CA LEU A 7 3.70 21.62 -4.65
C LEU A 7 4.85 22.42 -5.29
N ALA A 8 5.51 23.27 -4.51
CA ALA A 8 6.66 24.03 -4.98
C ALA A 8 7.87 23.11 -5.27
N LEU A 9 8.09 22.09 -4.44
CA LEU A 9 9.13 21.08 -4.67
C LEU A 9 8.84 20.24 -5.92
N ILE A 10 7.61 19.77 -6.11
CA ILE A 10 7.22 19.03 -7.32
C ILE A 10 7.45 19.88 -8.56
N LYS A 11 7.08 21.17 -8.52
CA LYS A 11 7.32 22.12 -9.62
C LYS A 11 8.80 22.29 -9.96
N LYS A 12 9.66 22.33 -8.94
CA LYS A 12 11.12 22.51 -9.08
C LYS A 12 11.88 21.20 -9.35
N SER A 13 11.22 20.04 -9.27
CA SER A 13 11.86 18.75 -9.53
C SER A 13 12.26 18.58 -11.01
N ASN A 14 13.33 17.81 -11.23
CA ASN A 14 13.82 17.42 -12.56
C ASN A 14 13.01 16.27 -13.18
N ALA A 15 11.92 15.84 -12.55
CA ALA A 15 11.06 14.77 -13.06
C ALA A 15 10.32 15.21 -14.34
N ASP A 16 9.98 14.23 -15.16
CA ASP A 16 9.20 14.46 -16.38
C ASP A 16 7.88 15.16 -16.08
N ARG A 17 7.38 15.90 -17.09
CA ARG A 17 6.14 16.67 -16.95
C ARG A 17 4.97 15.81 -16.50
N GLU A 18 4.83 14.62 -17.08
CA GLU A 18 3.75 13.68 -16.76
C GLU A 18 3.82 13.21 -15.31
N ILE A 19 5.02 12.82 -14.84
CA ILE A 19 5.24 12.43 -13.44
C ILE A 19 4.91 13.58 -12.50
N ARG A 20 5.33 14.81 -12.81
CA ARG A 20 4.99 15.99 -12.00
C ARG A 20 3.49 16.25 -11.95
N ASP A 21 2.77 16.03 -13.05
CA ASP A 21 1.32 16.20 -13.09
C ASP A 21 0.61 15.10 -12.28
N LEU A 22 1.08 13.85 -12.30
CA LEU A 22 0.59 12.77 -11.44
C LEU A 22 0.86 13.04 -9.96
N LEU A 23 2.07 13.49 -9.60
CA LEU A 23 2.42 13.85 -8.22
C LEU A 23 1.56 14.99 -7.68
N ARG A 24 1.29 16.01 -8.50
CA ARG A 24 0.36 17.09 -8.14
C ARG A 24 -1.05 16.57 -7.89
N GLN A 25 -1.54 15.68 -8.75
CA GLN A 25 -2.88 15.09 -8.59
C GLN A 25 -2.96 14.25 -7.31
N CYS A 26 -1.96 13.42 -7.04
CA CYS A 26 -1.88 12.64 -5.80
C CYS A 26 -1.88 13.53 -4.56
N LEU A 27 -1.12 14.63 -4.59
CA LEU A 27 -1.10 15.59 -3.49
C LEU A 27 -2.46 16.28 -3.31
N ILE A 28 -3.14 16.65 -4.39
CA ILE A 28 -4.50 17.22 -4.32
C ILE A 28 -5.48 16.20 -3.73
N SER A 29 -5.43 14.93 -4.14
CA SER A 29 -6.25 13.86 -3.56
C SER A 29 -5.96 13.66 -2.07
N ALA A 30 -4.71 13.73 -1.65
CA ALA A 30 -4.32 13.67 -0.23
C ALA A 30 -4.91 14.85 0.58
N MET A 31 -4.80 16.09 0.07
CA MET A 31 -5.41 17.27 0.70
C MET A 31 -6.94 17.16 0.79
N ASN A 32 -7.58 16.62 -0.25
CA ASN A 32 -9.02 16.39 -0.28
C ASN A 32 -9.46 15.30 0.70
N PHE A 33 -8.60 14.30 0.96
CA PHE A 33 -8.84 13.28 1.98
C PHE A 33 -8.83 13.84 3.40
N GLU A 34 -7.99 14.83 3.68
CA GLU A 34 -7.99 15.55 4.97
C GLU A 34 -9.27 16.36 5.14
N SER A 35 -9.76 17.04 4.09
CA SER A 35 -10.95 17.91 4.18
C SER A 35 -12.28 17.16 4.32
N SER A 36 -12.34 15.90 3.88
CA SER A 36 -13.51 15.01 3.98
C SER A 36 -14.83 15.63 3.47
N SER A 37 -14.79 16.47 2.44
CA SER A 37 -15.99 17.12 1.88
C SER A 37 -16.49 16.42 0.61
N LYS A 38 -17.80 16.48 0.35
CA LYS A 38 -18.41 15.90 -0.87
C LYS A 38 -17.87 16.56 -2.15
N GLU A 39 -17.63 17.87 -2.12
CA GLU A 39 -17.07 18.60 -3.25
C GLU A 39 -15.62 18.18 -3.53
N SER A 40 -14.81 18.02 -2.47
CA SER A 40 -13.45 17.50 -2.57
C SER A 40 -13.40 16.06 -3.10
N LEU A 41 -14.36 15.21 -2.70
CA LEU A 41 -14.48 13.86 -3.23
C LEU A 41 -14.75 13.87 -4.74
N GLU A 42 -15.72 14.64 -5.21
CA GLU A 42 -16.05 14.70 -6.64
C GLU A 42 -14.88 15.25 -7.48
N LYS A 43 -14.19 16.29 -6.98
CA LYS A 43 -12.96 16.79 -7.62
C LYS A 43 -11.90 15.69 -7.73
N SER A 44 -11.67 14.93 -6.67
CA SER A 44 -10.67 13.85 -6.66
C SER A 44 -11.06 12.71 -7.61
N LYS A 45 -12.34 12.32 -7.66
CA LYS A 45 -12.86 11.33 -8.63
C LYS A 45 -12.61 11.77 -10.07
N THR A 46 -12.86 13.03 -10.41
CA THR A 46 -12.56 13.55 -11.75
C THR A 46 -11.07 13.47 -12.08
N LEU A 47 -10.18 13.80 -11.13
CA LEU A 47 -8.73 13.70 -11.33
C LEU A 47 -8.29 12.25 -11.54
N VAL A 48 -8.73 11.33 -10.68
CA VAL A 48 -8.40 9.90 -10.76
C VAL A 48 -8.85 9.30 -12.09
N ARG A 49 -10.10 9.57 -12.51
CA ARG A 49 -10.62 9.08 -13.80
C ARG A 49 -9.83 9.62 -15.00
N LYS A 50 -9.33 10.86 -14.90
CA LYS A 50 -8.50 11.47 -15.95
C LYS A 50 -7.10 10.89 -15.99
N ALA A 51 -6.50 10.61 -14.82
CA ALA A 51 -5.17 10.01 -14.73
C ALA A 51 -5.15 8.56 -15.23
N GLY A 52 -6.24 7.83 -15.00
CA GLY A 52 -6.28 6.39 -15.17
C GLY A 52 -5.47 5.66 -14.11
N ASP A 53 -5.27 4.36 -14.31
CA ASP A 53 -4.50 3.50 -13.41
C ASP A 53 -3.23 3.02 -14.13
N THR A 54 -2.18 3.83 -14.07
CA THR A 54 -0.97 3.66 -14.90
C THR A 54 0.29 3.34 -14.09
N CYS A 55 0.34 3.76 -12.82
CA CYS A 55 1.47 3.53 -11.91
C CYS A 55 1.05 3.71 -10.45
N GLU A 56 1.96 3.44 -9.51
CA GLU A 56 1.69 3.59 -8.07
C GLU A 56 1.17 5.00 -7.71
N ILE A 57 1.67 6.07 -8.33
CA ILE A 57 1.23 7.45 -8.01
C ILE A 57 -0.25 7.67 -8.36
N SER A 58 -0.67 7.21 -9.54
CA SER A 58 -2.08 7.32 -9.95
C SER A 58 -2.96 6.41 -9.10
N SER A 59 -2.52 5.18 -8.83
CA SER A 59 -3.25 4.24 -7.96
C SER A 59 -3.36 4.75 -6.53
N ARG A 60 -2.33 5.44 -6.01
CA ARG A 60 -2.37 6.07 -4.69
C ARG A 60 -3.37 7.22 -4.63
N SER A 61 -3.49 7.99 -5.71
CA SER A 61 -4.52 9.02 -5.85
C SER A 61 -5.93 8.41 -5.77
N ALA A 62 -6.13 7.25 -6.40
CA ALA A 62 -7.37 6.48 -6.32
C ALA A 62 -7.62 5.96 -4.89
N ALA A 63 -6.59 5.43 -4.23
CA ALA A 63 -6.70 4.96 -2.84
C ALA A 63 -7.06 6.09 -1.84
N PHE A 64 -6.47 7.29 -1.96
CA PHE A 64 -6.89 8.46 -1.19
C PHE A 64 -8.36 8.81 -1.43
N THR A 65 -8.80 8.72 -2.69
CA THR A 65 -10.18 9.01 -3.07
C THR A 65 -11.14 7.95 -2.52
N ALA A 66 -10.77 6.67 -2.55
CA ALA A 66 -11.52 5.57 -1.95
C ALA A 66 -11.66 5.76 -0.42
N ALA A 67 -10.58 6.12 0.27
CA ALA A 67 -10.61 6.38 1.71
C ALA A 67 -11.48 7.62 2.04
N SER A 68 -11.47 8.65 1.18
CA SER A 68 -12.37 9.80 1.31
C SER A 68 -13.84 9.41 1.14
N ALA A 69 -14.15 8.57 0.15
CA ALA A 69 -15.48 8.02 -0.06
C ALA A 69 -15.94 7.17 1.13
N MET A 70 -15.04 6.39 1.73
CA MET A 70 -15.29 5.59 2.92
C MET A 70 -15.67 6.47 4.11
N LYS A 71 -14.91 7.55 4.40
CA LYS A 71 -15.27 8.55 5.45
C LYS A 71 -16.67 9.14 5.23
N LEU A 72 -17.07 9.31 3.97
CA LEU A 72 -18.37 9.85 3.57
C LEU A 72 -19.48 8.79 3.39
N LYS A 73 -19.20 7.51 3.68
CA LYS A 73 -20.11 6.38 3.50
C LYS A 73 -20.66 6.24 2.08
N LYS A 74 -19.85 6.60 1.08
CA LYS A 74 -20.16 6.50 -0.34
C LYS A 74 -19.62 5.18 -0.90
N TRP A 75 -20.23 4.07 -0.50
CA TRP A 75 -19.70 2.72 -0.75
C TRP A 75 -19.49 2.38 -2.22
N ASN A 76 -20.39 2.80 -3.11
CA ASN A 76 -20.21 2.60 -4.55
C ASN A 76 -18.95 3.32 -5.07
N ASP A 77 -18.66 4.50 -4.54
CA ASP A 77 -17.46 5.26 -4.90
C ASP A 77 -16.20 4.59 -4.30
N VAL A 78 -16.29 3.95 -3.13
CA VAL A 78 -15.18 3.16 -2.57
C VAL A 78 -14.80 2.03 -3.53
N ASP A 79 -15.78 1.24 -3.97
CA ASP A 79 -15.53 0.11 -4.87
C ASP A 79 -15.01 0.58 -6.24
N GLU A 80 -15.58 1.65 -6.81
CA GLU A 80 -15.12 2.25 -8.06
C GLU A 80 -13.67 2.71 -7.96
N MET A 81 -13.30 3.44 -6.89
CA MET A 81 -11.96 3.96 -6.74
C MET A 81 -10.93 2.87 -6.43
N LEU A 82 -11.30 1.83 -5.69
CA LEU A 82 -10.41 0.69 -5.44
C LEU A 82 -10.11 -0.13 -6.72
N GLN A 83 -11.03 -0.17 -7.69
CA GLN A 83 -10.77 -0.78 -9.01
C GLN A 83 -9.70 -0.03 -9.81
N MET A 84 -9.48 1.25 -9.50
CA MET A 84 -8.46 2.10 -10.13
C MET A 84 -7.18 2.23 -9.29
N ALA A 85 -7.00 1.36 -8.30
CA ALA A 85 -5.86 1.37 -7.38
C ALA A 85 -4.97 0.13 -7.54
N THR A 86 -4.84 -0.43 -8.75
CA THR A 86 -4.22 -1.76 -8.96
C THR A 86 -2.73 -1.81 -8.67
N TYR A 87 -2.00 -0.71 -8.84
CA TYR A 87 -0.57 -0.61 -8.48
C TYR A 87 -0.34 -0.12 -7.05
N CYS A 88 -1.40 0.09 -6.27
CA CYS A 88 -1.26 0.48 -4.88
C CYS A 88 -0.93 -0.76 -4.02
N PRO A 89 -0.02 -0.67 -3.03
CA PRO A 89 0.28 -1.77 -2.14
C PRO A 89 -0.99 -2.40 -1.53
N PRO A 90 -1.12 -3.74 -1.53
CA PRO A 90 -2.29 -4.41 -0.97
C PRO A 90 -2.61 -4.03 0.48
N ALA A 91 -1.60 -3.70 1.28
CA ALA A 91 -1.77 -3.16 2.62
C ALA A 91 -2.71 -1.96 2.70
N ILE A 92 -2.79 -1.14 1.65
CA ILE A 92 -3.71 0.00 1.59
C ILE A 92 -5.07 -0.45 1.08
N THR A 93 -5.11 -1.11 -0.08
CA THR A 93 -6.36 -1.42 -0.78
C THR A 93 -7.20 -2.45 -0.01
N SER A 94 -6.59 -3.54 0.47
CA SER A 94 -7.28 -4.55 1.28
C SER A 94 -7.72 -3.99 2.63
N SER A 95 -6.93 -3.10 3.27
CA SER A 95 -7.34 -2.47 4.53
C SER A 95 -8.55 -1.55 4.37
N ILE A 96 -8.57 -0.70 3.33
CA ILE A 96 -9.73 0.14 2.99
C ILE A 96 -10.94 -0.75 2.69
N ARG A 97 -10.75 -1.82 1.90
CA ARG A 97 -11.83 -2.72 1.49
C ARG A 97 -12.43 -3.50 2.65
N VAL A 98 -11.60 -4.08 3.52
CA VAL A 98 -12.07 -4.82 4.70
C VAL A 98 -12.82 -3.88 5.64
N LYS A 99 -12.28 -2.68 5.92
CA LYS A 99 -12.95 -1.71 6.78
C LYS A 99 -14.29 -1.25 6.19
N SER A 100 -14.33 -0.94 4.90
CA SER A 100 -15.57 -0.50 4.24
C SER A 100 -16.64 -1.60 4.20
N LEU A 101 -16.26 -2.86 4.00
CA LEU A 101 -17.17 -4.00 4.02
C LEU A 101 -17.66 -4.31 5.44
N ALA A 102 -16.80 -4.16 6.45
CA ALA A 102 -17.17 -4.29 7.85
C ALA A 102 -18.24 -3.27 8.25
N GLU A 103 -18.08 -1.99 7.88
CA GLU A 103 -19.07 -0.93 8.13
C GLU A 103 -20.41 -1.15 7.39
N GLN A 104 -20.42 -1.96 6.33
CA GLN A 104 -21.62 -2.35 5.59
C GLN A 104 -22.26 -3.66 6.09
N SER A 105 -21.72 -4.28 7.16
CA SER A 105 -22.08 -5.62 7.62
C SER A 105 -21.94 -6.72 6.56
N LYS A 106 -21.12 -6.50 5.52
CA LYS A 106 -20.82 -7.46 4.44
C LYS A 106 -19.71 -8.41 4.87
N PHE A 107 -19.91 -9.11 5.98
CA PHE A 107 -18.84 -9.87 6.66
C PHE A 107 -18.25 -11.00 5.82
N ASN A 108 -19.05 -11.69 5.01
CA ASN A 108 -18.54 -12.77 4.16
C ASN A 108 -17.57 -12.24 3.11
N GLU A 109 -17.86 -11.07 2.54
CA GLU A 109 -16.99 -10.40 1.57
C GLU A 109 -15.72 -9.88 2.27
N ALA A 110 -15.86 -9.30 3.47
CA ALA A 110 -14.71 -8.84 4.26
C ALA A 110 -13.76 -10.00 4.63
N LEU A 111 -14.32 -11.15 5.03
CA LEU A 111 -13.55 -12.35 5.35
C LEU A 111 -12.89 -12.97 4.11
N ALA A 112 -13.57 -12.95 2.96
CA ALA A 112 -12.99 -13.39 1.69
C ALA A 112 -11.84 -12.45 1.25
N GLU A 113 -11.96 -11.14 1.48
CA GLU A 113 -10.87 -10.20 1.23
C GLU A 113 -9.67 -10.46 2.16
N LEU A 114 -9.92 -10.76 3.44
CA LEU A 114 -8.86 -11.14 4.38
C LEU A 114 -8.16 -12.46 3.99
N GLU A 115 -8.89 -13.40 3.39
CA GLU A 115 -8.30 -14.62 2.82
C GLU A 115 -7.36 -14.31 1.65
N LYS A 116 -7.71 -13.37 0.78
CA LYS A 116 -6.82 -12.94 -0.32
C LYS A 116 -5.49 -12.37 0.20
N VAL A 117 -5.49 -11.69 1.35
CA VAL A 117 -4.25 -11.18 1.95
C VAL A 117 -3.23 -12.28 2.21
N LEU A 118 -3.69 -13.49 2.54
CA LEU A 118 -2.83 -14.65 2.73
C LEU A 118 -2.32 -15.26 1.42
N MET A 119 -2.95 -14.91 0.29
CA MET A 119 -2.62 -15.44 -1.04
C MET A 119 -1.68 -14.54 -1.82
N PHE A 120 -1.39 -13.32 -1.34
CA PHE A 120 -0.43 -12.45 -2.02
C PHE A 120 0.96 -13.08 -2.02
N GLU A 121 1.47 -13.34 -3.23
CA GLU A 121 2.84 -13.77 -3.45
C GLU A 121 3.79 -12.70 -2.89
N GLU A 122 4.72 -13.12 -2.03
CA GLU A 122 5.82 -12.26 -1.62
C GLU A 122 6.76 -12.14 -2.82
N GLU A 123 6.52 -11.16 -3.70
CA GLU A 123 7.62 -10.68 -4.52
C GLU A 123 8.71 -10.16 -3.56
N VAL A 124 9.97 -10.38 -3.94
CA VAL A 124 11.19 -10.39 -3.09
C VAL A 124 11.44 -9.10 -2.27
N PHE A 125 10.58 -8.08 -2.36
CA PHE A 125 10.76 -6.79 -1.71
C PHE A 125 9.52 -6.33 -0.91
N SER A 126 9.69 -6.30 0.42
CA SER A 126 8.84 -5.68 1.45
C SER A 126 7.54 -6.40 1.85
N THR A 127 7.65 -7.26 2.86
CA THR A 127 6.54 -7.93 3.55
C THR A 127 5.43 -6.98 4.01
N GLY A 128 5.76 -5.74 4.36
CA GLY A 128 4.79 -4.73 4.79
C GLY A 128 3.76 -4.33 3.73
N ASN A 129 4.09 -4.43 2.43
CA ASN A 129 3.17 -4.09 1.34
C ASN A 129 2.07 -5.14 1.16
N TYR A 130 2.32 -6.37 1.59
CA TYR A 130 1.41 -7.52 1.47
C TYR A 130 0.76 -7.86 2.81
N SER A 131 0.41 -6.84 3.59
CA SER A 131 -0.18 -6.98 4.92
C SER A 131 -1.62 -6.45 4.97
N ILE A 132 -2.23 -6.47 6.15
CA ILE A 132 -3.46 -5.74 6.46
C ILE A 132 -3.27 -4.92 7.74
N SER A 133 -3.85 -3.73 7.82
CA SER A 133 -3.77 -2.90 9.01
C SER A 133 -4.56 -3.48 10.18
N ASP A 134 -4.02 -3.30 11.38
CA ASP A 134 -4.70 -3.64 12.62
C ASP A 134 -6.01 -2.86 12.78
N GLU A 135 -6.04 -1.60 12.32
CA GLU A 135 -7.26 -0.78 12.26
C GLU A 135 -8.39 -1.47 11.48
N ALA A 136 -8.10 -2.08 10.33
CA ALA A 136 -9.10 -2.77 9.53
C ALA A 136 -9.54 -4.09 10.18
N LEU A 137 -8.61 -4.81 10.81
CA LEU A 137 -8.91 -6.04 11.55
C LEU A 137 -9.81 -5.78 12.76
N ASP A 138 -9.51 -4.71 13.51
CA ASP A 138 -10.29 -4.31 14.68
C ASP A 138 -11.69 -3.85 14.28
N ALA A 139 -11.82 -3.05 13.21
CA ALA A 139 -13.11 -2.66 12.66
C ALA A 139 -13.97 -3.88 12.27
N LEU A 140 -13.38 -4.88 11.60
CA LEU A 140 -14.08 -6.12 11.26
C LEU A 140 -14.46 -6.93 12.52
N CYS A 141 -13.55 -7.04 13.48
CA CYS A 141 -13.79 -7.75 14.74
C CYS A 141 -14.98 -7.15 15.49
N ASP A 142 -15.00 -5.83 15.65
CA ASP A 142 -16.03 -5.13 16.40
C ASP A 142 -17.37 -5.13 15.66
N ALA A 143 -17.37 -4.99 14.34
CA ALA A 143 -18.58 -5.09 13.54
C ALA A 143 -19.21 -6.50 13.62
N ILE A 144 -18.40 -7.58 13.59
CA ILE A 144 -18.92 -8.94 13.75
C ILE A 144 -19.47 -9.13 15.18
N LYS A 145 -18.80 -8.62 16.23
CA LYS A 145 -19.30 -8.73 17.62
C LYS A 145 -20.66 -8.05 17.83
N ALA A 146 -20.89 -6.93 17.14
CA ALA A 146 -22.13 -6.16 17.25
C ALA A 146 -23.34 -6.86 16.60
N GLU A 147 -23.10 -7.81 15.69
CA GLU A 147 -24.16 -8.53 14.98
C GLU A 147 -24.71 -9.71 15.81
N PRO A 148 -26.05 -9.88 15.91
CA PRO A 148 -26.64 -11.09 16.47
C PRO A 148 -26.26 -12.34 15.66
N GLU A 149 -26.12 -13.49 16.33
CA GLU A 149 -25.82 -14.77 15.67
C GLU A 149 -24.50 -14.77 14.86
N SER A 150 -23.49 -14.08 15.36
CA SER A 150 -22.19 -13.90 14.68
C SER A 150 -21.16 -15.00 14.95
N THR A 151 -21.49 -16.06 15.71
CA THR A 151 -20.57 -17.10 16.19
C THR A 151 -19.70 -17.72 15.09
N GLU A 152 -20.29 -18.16 13.97
CA GLU A 152 -19.55 -18.76 12.87
C GLU A 152 -18.64 -17.75 12.15
N LYS A 153 -19.12 -16.51 11.97
CA LYS A 153 -18.34 -15.43 11.37
C LYS A 153 -17.14 -15.07 12.24
N MET A 154 -17.35 -14.98 13.56
CA MET A 154 -16.29 -14.71 14.53
C MET A 154 -15.27 -15.84 14.58
N LYS A 155 -15.71 -17.11 14.52
CA LYS A 155 -14.82 -18.27 14.43
C LYS A 155 -13.93 -18.21 13.19
N ARG A 156 -14.51 -17.92 12.01
CA ARG A 156 -13.75 -17.73 10.76
C ARG A 156 -12.78 -16.56 10.87
N PHE A 157 -13.23 -15.40 11.36
CA PHE A 157 -12.38 -14.24 11.61
C PHE A 157 -11.18 -14.58 12.48
N ARG A 158 -11.39 -15.23 13.64
CA ARG A 158 -10.30 -15.59 14.56
C ARG A 158 -9.28 -16.54 13.94
N ASN A 159 -9.73 -17.47 13.11
CA ASN A 159 -8.81 -18.35 12.37
C ASN A 159 -7.96 -17.55 11.38
N LEU A 160 -8.58 -16.69 10.58
CA LEU A 160 -7.85 -15.82 9.64
C LEU A 160 -6.91 -14.86 10.36
N GLN A 161 -7.35 -14.23 11.45
CA GLN A 161 -6.55 -13.34 12.30
C GLN A 161 -5.28 -14.04 12.82
N ARG A 162 -5.39 -15.30 13.23
CA ARG A 162 -4.23 -16.11 13.64
C ARG A 162 -3.30 -16.39 12.48
N LEU A 163 -3.82 -16.70 11.29
CA LEU A 163 -3.01 -16.95 10.11
C LEU A 163 -2.26 -15.69 9.66
N VAL A 164 -2.94 -14.54 9.54
CA VAL A 164 -2.25 -13.29 9.15
C VAL A 164 -1.21 -12.88 10.18
N THR A 165 -1.45 -13.14 11.47
CA THR A 165 -0.44 -12.91 12.52
C THR A 165 0.75 -13.88 12.37
N LYS A 166 0.47 -15.18 12.19
CA LYS A 166 1.49 -16.23 12.07
C LYS A 166 2.44 -15.97 10.88
N TYR A 167 1.90 -15.49 9.76
CA TYR A 167 2.66 -15.23 8.54
C TYR A 167 3.18 -13.79 8.42
N GLY A 168 3.10 -12.98 9.48
CA GLY A 168 3.62 -11.60 9.45
C GLY A 168 2.87 -10.68 8.48
N ARG A 169 1.61 -10.98 8.18
CA ARG A 169 0.74 -10.24 7.24
C ARG A 169 -0.08 -9.16 7.94
N ARG A 170 0.44 -8.58 9.02
CA ARG A 170 -0.19 -7.50 9.78
C ARG A 170 0.74 -6.29 9.84
N THR A 171 0.14 -5.11 9.87
CA THR A 171 0.84 -3.86 10.18
C THR A 171 0.07 -3.08 11.24
N ASP A 172 0.82 -2.48 12.16
CA ASP A 172 0.36 -1.56 13.18
C ASP A 172 0.02 -0.16 12.64
N LYS A 173 0.39 0.13 11.39
CA LYS A 173 0.08 1.40 10.72
C LYS A 173 -1.40 1.53 10.44
N SER A 174 -1.95 2.72 10.70
CA SER A 174 -3.32 3.05 10.29
C SER A 174 -3.45 3.11 8.77
N ILE A 175 -4.68 3.06 8.26
CA ILE A 175 -4.96 3.28 6.83
C ILE A 175 -4.42 4.64 6.37
N GLU A 176 -4.51 5.66 7.23
CA GLU A 176 -3.98 6.99 6.96
C GLU A 176 -2.44 6.98 6.88
N ASP A 177 -1.75 6.38 7.84
CA ASP A 177 -0.29 6.25 7.80
C ASP A 177 0.20 5.49 6.56
N LEU A 178 -0.55 4.45 6.17
CA LEU A 178 -0.27 3.68 4.96
C LEU A 178 -0.47 4.52 3.71
N LEU A 179 -1.55 5.30 3.62
CA LEU A 179 -1.81 6.18 2.48
C LEU A 179 -0.71 7.23 2.30
N PHE A 180 -0.24 7.83 3.41
CA PHE A 180 0.84 8.81 3.42
C PHE A 180 2.24 8.20 3.40
N SER A 181 2.37 6.87 3.30
CA SER A 181 3.67 6.21 3.18
C SER A 181 4.42 6.71 1.94
N PRO A 182 5.76 6.81 1.98
CA PRO A 182 6.54 7.20 0.81
C PRO A 182 6.28 6.28 -0.40
N ILE A 183 6.03 6.89 -1.57
CA ILE A 183 6.00 6.19 -2.85
C ILE A 183 7.44 5.99 -3.28
N ARG A 184 7.85 4.73 -3.50
CA ARG A 184 9.20 4.44 -3.99
C ARG A 184 9.19 4.60 -5.50
N LEU A 185 9.72 5.72 -5.98
CA LEU A 185 10.02 5.87 -7.40
C LEU A 185 11.25 4.99 -7.67
N GLU A 186 11.18 4.01 -8.55
CA GLU A 186 12.31 3.12 -8.90
C GLU A 186 13.57 3.88 -9.38
N ASN A 187 13.45 5.19 -9.67
CA ASN A 187 14.57 6.08 -9.98
C ASN A 187 15.33 6.62 -8.76
N SER A 188 14.85 6.42 -7.53
CA SER A 188 15.77 6.41 -6.41
C SER A 188 16.47 5.06 -6.46
N VAL A 189 17.62 5.03 -7.15
CA VAL A 189 18.68 4.07 -6.81
C VAL A 189 18.65 4.00 -5.28
N PRO A 190 18.26 2.87 -4.65
CA PRO A 190 18.49 2.75 -3.21
C PRO A 190 19.94 3.17 -3.07
N GLU A 191 20.26 4.19 -2.27
CA GLU A 191 21.65 4.56 -2.02
C GLU A 191 22.35 3.24 -1.85
N ALA A 192 23.06 2.80 -2.90
CA ALA A 192 23.63 1.48 -2.90
C ALA A 192 24.57 1.66 -1.74
N GLU A 193 24.32 0.97 -0.62
CA GLU A 193 25.22 0.99 0.53
C GLU A 193 26.57 0.89 -0.13
N LYS A 194 27.35 1.97 -0.09
CA LYS A 194 28.52 2.08 -0.96
C LYS A 194 29.40 0.97 -0.44
N VAL A 195 29.35 -0.17 -1.12
CA VAL A 195 30.03 -1.37 -0.65
C VAL A 195 31.46 -0.95 -0.67
N ASP A 196 32.07 -0.90 0.50
CA ASP A 196 33.40 -0.35 0.66
C ASP A 196 34.31 -1.04 -0.37
N PRO A 197 34.88 -0.29 -1.34
CA PRO A 197 35.71 -0.87 -2.37
C PRO A 197 36.92 -1.62 -1.77
N GLU A 198 37.35 -1.27 -0.55
CA GLU A 198 38.37 -2.00 0.19
C GLU A 198 37.85 -3.33 0.75
N PHE A 199 36.59 -3.38 1.21
CA PHE A 199 35.99 -4.63 1.69
C PHE A 199 35.88 -5.67 0.57
N MET A 200 35.47 -5.29 -0.64
CA MET A 200 35.42 -6.22 -1.79
C MET A 200 36.81 -6.72 -2.21
N LYS A 201 37.86 -5.93 -1.94
CA LYS A 201 39.26 -6.33 -2.18
C LYS A 201 39.88 -7.06 -0.99
N SER A 202 39.19 -7.14 0.14
CA SER A 202 39.71 -7.77 1.34
C SER A 202 39.85 -9.29 1.18
N GLN A 203 40.86 -9.86 1.81
CA GLN A 203 41.09 -11.30 1.78
C GLN A 203 39.90 -12.08 2.34
N LYS A 204 39.22 -11.54 3.36
CA LYS A 204 38.01 -12.13 3.94
C LYS A 204 36.87 -12.27 2.92
N PHE A 205 36.64 -11.25 2.10
CA PHE A 205 35.61 -11.30 1.07
C PHE A 205 35.96 -12.31 -0.04
N GLN A 206 37.23 -12.31 -0.48
CA GLN A 206 37.72 -13.26 -1.47
C GLN A 206 37.62 -14.72 -0.99
N ASP A 207 37.91 -14.98 0.28
CA ASP A 207 37.79 -16.31 0.87
C ASP A 207 36.32 -16.75 1.03
N PHE A 208 35.41 -15.81 1.32
CA PHE A 208 33.97 -16.05 1.32
C PHE A 208 33.45 -16.42 -0.07
N VAL A 209 33.81 -15.66 -1.10
CA VAL A 209 33.38 -15.92 -2.49
C VAL A 209 33.83 -17.30 -2.97
N LYS A 210 35.06 -17.73 -2.62
CA LYS A 210 35.59 -19.07 -2.96
C LYS A 210 34.82 -20.23 -2.31
N GLN A 211 34.09 -19.98 -1.23
CA GLN A 211 33.26 -20.98 -0.57
C GLN A 211 31.89 -21.15 -1.22
N ILE A 212 31.48 -20.22 -2.10
CA ILE A 212 30.19 -20.28 -2.79
C ILE A 212 30.25 -21.35 -3.90
N PRO A 213 29.45 -22.44 -3.82
CA PRO A 213 29.62 -23.63 -4.66
C PRO A 213 29.51 -23.39 -6.17
N TYR A 214 28.71 -22.41 -6.60
CA TYR A 214 28.36 -22.16 -7.99
C TYR A 214 29.23 -21.07 -8.66
N LEU A 215 30.10 -20.39 -7.91
CA LEU A 215 31.04 -19.38 -8.45
C LEU A 215 32.43 -19.96 -8.76
N LYS A 216 32.62 -21.27 -8.55
CA LYS A 216 33.93 -21.93 -8.71
C LYS A 216 34.35 -22.10 -10.18
N ASP A 217 33.42 -22.00 -11.13
CA ASP A 217 33.67 -22.39 -12.52
C ASP A 217 33.76 -21.23 -13.53
N GLU A 218 33.46 -19.99 -13.14
CA GLU A 218 33.73 -18.84 -14.00
C GLU A 218 35.06 -18.19 -13.60
N LYS A 219 36.09 -18.47 -14.41
CA LYS A 219 37.32 -17.68 -14.42
C LYS A 219 36.94 -16.22 -14.72
N LEU A 220 36.85 -15.40 -13.67
CA LEU A 220 36.85 -13.95 -13.75
C LEU A 220 38.10 -13.50 -14.52
N LYS A 221 37.94 -13.25 -15.83
CA LYS A 221 38.90 -12.47 -16.61
C LYS A 221 38.66 -11.01 -16.24
N LEU A 222 39.52 -10.49 -15.36
CA LEU A 222 39.75 -9.06 -15.19
C LEU A 222 40.29 -8.45 -16.48
#